data_AF-A0A536SU46-F1
#
_entry.id   AF-A0A536SU46-F1
#
_cell.length_a   1.000
_cell.length_b   1.000
_cell.length_c   1.000
_cell.angle_alpha   90.00
_cell.angle_beta   90.00
_cell.angle_gamma   90.00
#
_symmetry.space_group_name_H-M   'P 1'
#
loop_
_entity.id
_entity.type
_entity.pdbx_description
1 polymer ?
#
loop_
_entity_poly.entity_id
_entity_poly.type
_entity_poly.pdbx_seq_one_letter_code
_entity_poly.pdbx_strand_id
1 'polypeptide(L)'
;MLKSRTVADNLIARFELRKVYDEEYLSNARKRLERETTITTGRDGIIIVEVDDKDPKRAAELANAYADELMKLTKVLAVTEASQRRLFFERQMVQAKDNLTAAEIAARQGLQKGGLAQVDAQGRSMIEVTARLRAQISAREVQLGA
;
A
#
# COMPACT_ATOMS: atom_id res chain seq x y z
N MET A 1 -12.13 2.96 -10.07
CA MET A 1 -10.97 2.30 -10.72
C MET A 1 -11.22 2.06 -12.20
N LEU A 2 -12.36 1.48 -12.57
CA LEU A 2 -12.68 1.14 -13.97
C LEU A 2 -12.81 2.37 -14.88
N LYS A 3 -13.32 3.49 -14.36
CA LYS A 3 -13.36 4.80 -15.05
C LYS A 3 -12.15 5.69 -14.71
N SER A 4 -10.95 5.11 -14.62
CA SER A 4 -9.75 5.88 -14.27
C SER A 4 -9.41 6.90 -15.35
N ARG A 5 -9.17 8.14 -14.94
CA ARG A 5 -8.74 9.22 -15.85
C ARG A 5 -7.41 8.89 -16.52
N THR A 6 -6.47 8.28 -15.80
CA THR A 6 -5.17 7.90 -16.33
C THR A 6 -5.30 6.87 -17.47
N VAL A 7 -6.20 5.91 -17.32
CA VAL A 7 -6.48 4.92 -18.38
C VAL A 7 -7.09 5.59 -19.60
N ALA A 8 -8.10 6.45 -19.39
CA ALA A 8 -8.73 7.19 -20.49
C ALA A 8 -7.73 8.10 -21.22
N ASP A 9 -6.86 8.82 -20.49
CA ASP A 9 -5.84 9.69 -21.07
C ASP A 9 -4.82 8.90 -21.90
N ASN A 10 -4.36 7.74 -21.41
CA ASN A 10 -3.45 6.86 -22.13
C ASN A 10 -4.07 6.30 -23.41
N LEU A 11 -5.35 5.90 -23.37
CA LEU A 11 -6.08 5.40 -24.53
C LEU A 11 -6.29 6.50 -25.58
N ILE A 12 -6.70 7.69 -25.15
CA ILE A 12 -6.87 8.85 -26.03
C ILE A 12 -5.56 9.22 -26.73
N ALA A 13 -4.44 9.15 -26.02
CA ALA A 13 -3.12 9.40 -26.59
C ALA A 13 -2.70 8.29 -27.57
N ARG A 14 -2.87 7.01 -27.19
CA ARG A 14 -2.43 5.84 -27.96
C ARG A 14 -3.15 5.71 -29.31
N PHE A 15 -4.46 5.98 -29.34
CA PHE A 15 -5.29 5.87 -30.53
C PHE A 15 -5.59 7.22 -31.19
N GLU A 16 -4.91 8.28 -30.75
CA GLU A 16 -5.14 9.65 -31.21
C GLU A 16 -6.63 10.05 -31.26
N LEU A 17 -7.41 9.61 -30.27
CA LEU A 17 -8.88 9.66 -30.30
C LEU A 17 -9.43 11.08 -30.44
N ARG A 18 -8.66 12.11 -30.09
CA ARG A 18 -9.03 13.51 -30.35
C ARG A 18 -9.24 13.80 -31.83
N LYS A 19 -8.38 13.28 -32.71
CA LYS A 19 -8.51 13.48 -34.17
C LYS A 19 -9.67 12.65 -34.72
N VAL A 20 -9.79 11.42 -34.23
CA VAL A 20 -10.84 10.47 -34.62
C VAL A 20 -12.23 10.99 -34.26
N TYR A 21 -12.37 11.58 -33.08
CA TYR A 21 -13.62 12.13 -32.59
C TYR A 21 -13.88 13.57 -33.04
N ASP A 22 -12.91 14.21 -33.69
CA ASP A 22 -12.92 15.62 -34.07
C ASP A 22 -13.20 16.54 -32.87
N GLU A 23 -12.48 16.28 -31.77
CA GLU A 23 -12.63 17.00 -30.50
C GLU A 23 -11.42 17.87 -30.20
N GLU A 24 -11.66 19.18 -30.12
CA GLU A 24 -10.62 20.17 -29.82
C GLU A 24 -10.09 20.00 -28.39
N TYR A 25 -10.96 19.68 -27.43
CA TYR A 25 -10.60 19.55 -26.02
C TYR A 25 -10.49 18.09 -25.58
N LEU A 26 -9.40 17.79 -24.86
CA LEU A 26 -9.14 16.45 -24.31
C LEU A 26 -10.23 16.01 -23.31
N SER A 27 -10.87 16.95 -22.61
CA SER A 27 -12.05 16.69 -21.78
C SER A 27 -13.25 16.16 -22.55
N ASN A 28 -13.47 16.64 -23.78
CA ASN A 28 -14.59 16.20 -24.60
C ASN A 28 -14.31 14.80 -25.17
N ALA A 29 -13.09 14.58 -25.65
CA ALA A 29 -12.64 13.25 -26.08
C ALA A 29 -12.81 12.21 -24.96
N ARG A 30 -12.50 12.56 -23.70
CA ARG A 30 -12.80 11.69 -22.54
C ARG A 30 -14.29 11.42 -22.35
N LYS A 31 -15.12 12.47 -22.36
CA LYS A 31 -16.58 12.31 -22.19
C LYS A 31 -17.17 11.42 -23.27
N ARG A 32 -16.68 11.56 -24.49
CA ARG A 32 -17.10 10.73 -25.62
C ARG A 32 -16.64 9.29 -25.45
N LEU A 33 -15.36 9.06 -25.14
CA LEU A 33 -14.83 7.73 -24.83
C LEU A 33 -15.61 7.06 -23.68
N GLU A 34 -15.93 7.82 -22.63
CA GLU A 34 -16.72 7.31 -21.49
C GLU A 34 -18.15 6.96 -21.90
N ARG A 35 -18.76 7.69 -22.83
CA ARG A 35 -20.08 7.36 -23.38
C ARG A 35 -20.07 6.15 -24.29
N GLU A 36 -18.98 5.98 -25.05
CA GLU A 36 -18.77 4.88 -26.00
C GLU A 36 -18.22 3.63 -25.31
N THR A 37 -17.93 3.68 -23.99
CA THR A 37 -17.41 2.55 -23.22
C THR A 37 -18.34 2.21 -22.07
N THR A 38 -18.88 0.99 -22.06
CA THR A 38 -19.63 0.44 -20.93
C THR A 38 -18.73 -0.51 -20.16
N ILE A 39 -18.59 -0.28 -18.86
CA ILE A 39 -17.84 -1.18 -17.98
C ILE A 39 -18.77 -1.71 -16.90
N THR A 40 -18.96 -3.03 -16.89
CA THR A 40 -19.80 -3.72 -15.91
C THR A 40 -18.96 -4.67 -15.08
N THR A 41 -19.24 -4.76 -13.78
CA THR A 41 -18.60 -5.73 -12.89
C THR A 41 -19.63 -6.78 -12.51
N GLY A 42 -19.39 -8.02 -12.93
CA GLY A 42 -20.20 -9.17 -12.53
C GLY A 42 -20.00 -9.53 -11.07
N ARG A 43 -20.98 -10.23 -10.48
CA ARG A 43 -20.92 -10.70 -9.08
C ARG A 43 -19.74 -11.65 -8.83
N ASP A 44 -19.25 -12.30 -9.87
CA ASP A 44 -18.15 -13.27 -9.81
C ASP A 44 -16.76 -12.62 -9.92
N GLY A 45 -16.68 -11.28 -9.86
CA GLY A 45 -15.42 -10.53 -9.99
C GLY A 45 -14.94 -10.35 -11.43
N ILE A 46 -15.72 -10.78 -12.42
CA ILE A 46 -15.43 -10.59 -13.84
C ILE A 46 -15.79 -9.16 -14.25
N ILE A 47 -14.84 -8.48 -14.89
CA ILE A 47 -15.05 -7.15 -15.46
C ILE A 47 -15.31 -7.31 -16.96
N ILE A 48 -16.47 -6.84 -17.40
CA ILE A 48 -16.85 -6.81 -18.81
C ILE A 48 -16.65 -5.38 -19.29
N VAL A 49 -15.86 -5.21 -20.35
CA VAL A 49 -15.61 -3.92 -21.02
C VAL A 49 -16.16 -4.03 -22.42
N GLU A 50 -17.16 -3.21 -22.71
CA GLU A 50 -17.77 -3.06 -24.02
C GLU A 50 -17.39 -1.69 -24.57
N VAL A 51 -16.88 -1.66 -25.80
CA VAL A 51 -16.50 -0.43 -26.50
C VAL A 51 -17.27 -0.38 -27.82
N ASP A 52 -18.06 0.66 -27.97
CA ASP A 52 -18.81 0.95 -29.19
C ASP A 52 -18.03 1.95 -30.04
N ASP A 53 -17.65 1.55 -31.24
CA ASP A 53 -17.00 2.44 -32.20
C ASP A 53 -17.56 2.22 -33.62
N LYS A 54 -17.49 3.25 -34.45
CA LYS A 54 -17.88 3.20 -35.87
C LYS A 54 -17.01 2.24 -36.68
N ASP A 55 -15.75 2.07 -36.31
CA ASP A 55 -14.82 1.14 -36.95
C ASP A 55 -14.70 -0.15 -36.10
N PRO A 56 -15.14 -1.32 -36.63
CA PRO A 56 -15.10 -2.57 -35.88
C PRO A 56 -13.67 -3.01 -35.52
N LYS A 57 -12.65 -2.63 -36.30
CA LYS A 57 -11.25 -2.93 -35.97
C LYS A 57 -10.81 -2.09 -34.78
N ARG A 58 -11.11 -0.79 -34.80
CA ARG A 58 -10.76 0.12 -33.71
C ARG A 58 -11.48 -0.24 -32.42
N ALA A 59 -12.75 -0.66 -32.48
CA ALA A 59 -13.49 -1.15 -31.32
C ALA A 59 -12.75 -2.31 -30.63
N ALA A 60 -12.33 -3.32 -31.41
CA ALA A 60 -11.60 -4.47 -30.87
C ALA A 60 -10.24 -4.08 -30.29
N GLU A 61 -9.49 -3.21 -30.97
CA GLU A 61 -8.21 -2.72 -30.48
C GLU A 61 -8.34 -1.89 -29.20
N LEU A 62 -9.37 -1.03 -29.10
CA LEU A 62 -9.66 -0.24 -27.91
C LEU A 62 -10.04 -1.13 -26.72
N ALA A 63 -10.91 -2.12 -26.93
CA ALA A 63 -11.32 -3.04 -25.88
C ALA A 63 -10.11 -3.83 -25.33
N ASN A 64 -9.24 -4.34 -26.21
CA ASN A 64 -8.01 -5.01 -25.80
C ASN A 64 -7.05 -4.06 -25.06
N ALA A 65 -6.91 -2.83 -25.54
CA ALA A 65 -6.07 -1.84 -24.88
C ALA A 65 -6.60 -1.42 -23.50
N TYR A 66 -7.92 -1.42 -23.29
CA TYR A 66 -8.52 -1.20 -21.97
C TYR A 66 -8.05 -2.24 -20.95
N ALA A 67 -8.03 -3.51 -21.34
CA ALA A 67 -7.54 -4.59 -20.48
C ALA A 67 -6.05 -4.41 -20.12
N ASP A 68 -5.22 -4.06 -21.11
CA ASP A 68 -3.80 -3.79 -20.90
C ASP A 68 -3.56 -2.62 -19.92
N GLU A 69 -4.25 -1.50 -20.13
CA GLU A 69 -4.09 -0.30 -19.30
C GLU A 69 -4.63 -0.50 -17.88
N LEU A 70 -5.75 -1.22 -17.72
CA LEU A 70 -6.24 -1.62 -16.41
C LEU A 70 -5.24 -2.53 -15.70
N MET A 71 -4.63 -3.49 -16.39
CA MET A 71 -3.61 -4.36 -15.82
C MET A 71 -2.36 -3.58 -15.40
N LYS A 72 -1.91 -2.61 -16.20
CA LYS A 72 -0.79 -1.72 -15.85
C LYS A 72 -1.11 -0.89 -14.60
N LEU A 73 -2.31 -0.30 -14.55
CA LEU A 73 -2.74 0.48 -13.40
C LEU A 73 -2.74 -0.39 -12.13
N THR A 74 -3.28 -1.60 -12.20
CA THR A 74 -3.29 -2.55 -11.07
C THR A 74 -1.88 -2.92 -10.62
N LYS A 75 -0.92 -3.12 -11.54
CA LYS A 75 0.48 -3.39 -11.20
C LYS A 75 1.12 -2.22 -10.45
N VAL A 76 0.93 -0.99 -10.92
CA VAL A 76 1.46 0.22 -10.25
C VAL A 76 0.85 0.34 -8.86
N LEU A 77 -0.46 0.14 -8.73
CA LEU A 77 -1.15 0.22 -7.45
C LEU A 77 -0.67 -0.85 -6.46
N ALA A 78 -0.49 -2.10 -6.91
CA ALA A 78 0.03 -3.17 -6.08
C ALA A 78 1.44 -2.85 -5.53
N VAL A 79 2.31 -2.25 -6.35
CA VAL A 79 3.64 -1.78 -5.91
C VAL A 79 3.51 -0.64 -4.89
N THR A 80 2.56 0.27 -5.07
CA THR A 80 2.32 1.35 -4.10
C THR A 80 1.77 0.85 -2.77
N GLU A 81 0.93 -0.19 -2.76
CA GLU A 81 0.41 -0.77 -1.52
C GLU A 81 1.52 -1.42 -0.69
N ALA A 82 2.41 -2.19 -1.33
CA ALA A 82 3.59 -2.75 -0.66
C ALA A 82 4.50 -1.65 -0.11
N SER A 83 4.70 -0.56 -0.86
CA SER A 83 5.49 0.59 -0.43
C SER A 83 4.85 1.35 0.74
N GLN A 84 3.53 1.55 0.71
CA GLN A 84 2.77 2.16 1.81
C GLN A 84 2.82 1.30 3.07
N ARG A 85 2.70 -0.03 2.92
CA ARG A 85 2.80 -0.98 4.02
C ARG A 85 4.19 -0.96 4.66
N ARG A 86 5.27 -0.88 3.86
CA ARG A 86 6.64 -0.68 4.37
C ARG A 86 6.75 0.60 5.20
N LEU A 87 6.30 1.74 4.66
CA LEU A 87 6.36 3.03 5.36
C LEU A 87 5.55 3.03 6.66
N PHE A 88 4.39 2.38 6.67
CA PHE A 88 3.59 2.21 7.88
C PHE A 88 4.33 1.42 8.95
N PHE A 89 4.91 0.27 8.59
CA PHE A 89 5.67 -0.55 9.55
C PHE A 89 6.95 0.12 10.02
N GLU A 90 7.62 0.88 9.17
CA GLU A 90 8.79 1.67 9.55
C GLU A 90 8.44 2.70 10.63
N ARG A 91 7.32 3.41 10.49
CA ARG A 91 6.83 4.34 11.53
C ARG A 91 6.50 3.60 12.83
N GLN A 92 5.81 2.46 12.74
CA GLN A 92 5.49 1.64 13.92
C GLN A 92 6.74 1.12 14.62
N MET A 93 7.77 0.73 13.86
CA MET A 93 9.05 0.26 14.40
C MET A 93 9.78 1.36 15.17
N VAL A 94 9.86 2.57 14.60
CA VAL A 94 10.46 3.73 15.28
C VAL A 94 9.71 4.02 16.58
N GLN A 95 8.38 4.06 16.52
CA GLN A 95 7.56 4.33 17.70
C GLN A 95 7.72 3.25 18.79
N ALA A 96 7.80 1.98 18.41
CA ALA A 96 8.04 0.89 19.35
C ALA A 96 9.43 0.99 20.00
N LYS A 97 10.46 1.36 19.24
CA LYS A 97 11.82 1.58 19.75
C LYS A 97 11.87 2.74 20.75
N ASP A 98 11.20 3.84 20.46
CA ASP A 98 11.16 5.01 21.34
C ASP A 98 10.44 4.67 22.66
N ASN A 99 9.30 3.98 22.56
CA ASN A 99 8.56 3.51 23.74
C ASN A 99 9.40 2.53 24.60
N LEU A 100 10.12 1.61 23.96
CA LEU A 100 11.02 0.69 24.67
C LEU A 100 12.14 1.44 25.40
N THR A 101 12.77 2.41 24.72
CA THR A 101 13.82 3.24 25.31
C THR A 101 13.31 4.02 26.51
N ALA A 102 12.11 4.61 26.41
CA ALA A 102 11.47 5.31 27.52
C ALA A 102 11.18 4.37 28.70
N ALA A 103 10.67 3.17 28.43
CA ALA A 103 10.40 2.17 29.46
C ALA A 103 11.69 1.69 30.14
N GLU A 104 12.79 1.48 29.41
CA GLU A 104 14.09 1.11 29.98
C GLU A 104 14.65 2.20 30.89
N ILE A 105 14.56 3.47 30.49
CA ILE A 105 14.99 4.60 31.32
C ILE A 105 14.15 4.67 32.59
N ALA A 106 12.82 4.55 32.48
CA ALA A 106 11.92 4.55 33.63
C ALA A 106 12.21 3.38 34.59
N ALA A 107 12.47 2.18 34.06
CA ALA A 107 12.85 1.02 34.85
C ALA A 107 14.18 1.23 35.59
N ARG A 108 15.21 1.76 34.90
CA ARG A 108 16.50 2.10 35.54
C ARG A 108 16.33 3.13 36.64
N GLN A 109 15.55 4.18 36.41
CA GLN A 109 15.27 5.20 37.43
C GLN A 109 14.49 4.64 38.62
N GLY A 110 13.53 3.75 38.39
CA GLY A 110 12.81 3.05 39.45
C GLY A 110 13.72 2.17 40.30
N LEU A 111 14.62 1.41 39.64
CA LEU A 111 15.62 0.58 40.32
C LEU A 111 16.65 1.42 41.11
N GLN A 112 17.06 2.58 40.59
CA GLN A 112 17.98 3.49 41.30
C GLN A 112 17.30 4.19 42.48
N LYS A 113 16.04 4.63 42.33
CA LYS A 113 15.27 5.26 43.43
C LYS A 113 14.84 4.27 44.51
N GLY A 114 14.61 3.00 44.16
CA GLY A 114 14.31 1.92 45.11
C GLY A 114 15.56 1.19 45.65
N GLY A 115 16.74 1.46 45.10
CA GLY A 115 17.96 0.64 45.21
C GLY A 115 18.70 0.63 46.55
N LEU A 116 18.17 1.25 47.60
CA LEU A 116 18.77 1.20 48.94
C LEU A 116 17.77 0.84 50.05
N ALA A 117 16.48 0.67 49.74
CA ALA A 117 15.45 0.60 50.79
C ALA A 117 15.00 -0.81 51.16
N GLN A 118 15.17 -1.85 50.34
CA GLN A 118 14.79 -3.21 50.75
C GLN A 118 15.44 -4.28 49.87
N VAL A 119 16.50 -4.89 50.39
CA VAL A 119 16.97 -6.22 49.97
C VAL A 119 16.03 -7.27 50.60
N ASP A 120 14.73 -7.17 50.34
CA ASP A 120 13.73 -8.18 50.65
C ASP A 120 13.05 -8.64 49.36
N ALA A 121 12.32 -9.76 49.43
CA ALA A 121 11.88 -10.65 48.34
C ALA A 121 11.46 -10.01 46.97
N GLN A 122 11.07 -8.73 46.91
CA GLN A 122 10.79 -7.97 45.69
C GLN A 122 12.03 -7.67 44.82
N GLY A 123 13.22 -7.54 45.40
CA GLY A 123 14.46 -7.29 44.63
C GLY A 123 14.89 -8.48 43.76
N ARG A 124 14.67 -9.72 44.23
CA ARG A 124 14.96 -10.95 43.46
C ARG A 124 14.06 -11.07 42.23
N SER A 125 12.77 -10.74 42.37
CA SER A 125 11.79 -10.77 41.27
C SER A 125 12.15 -9.79 40.15
N MET A 126 12.57 -8.57 40.49
CA MET A 126 13.00 -7.57 39.50
C MET A 126 14.27 -7.98 38.74
N ILE A 127 15.24 -8.60 39.43
CA ILE A 127 16.45 -9.14 38.80
C ILE A 127 16.09 -10.28 37.84
N GLU A 128 15.18 -11.17 38.23
CA GLU A 128 14.72 -12.28 37.38
C GLU A 128 13.99 -11.79 36.12
N VAL A 129 13.13 -10.78 36.25
CA VAL A 129 12.45 -10.14 35.11
C VAL A 129 13.45 -9.50 34.16
N THR A 130 14.45 -8.80 34.70
CA THR A 130 15.49 -8.14 33.88
C THR A 130 16.38 -9.17 33.17
N ALA A 131 16.73 -10.27 33.85
CA ALA A 131 17.50 -11.37 33.27
C ALA A 131 16.71 -12.08 32.16
N ARG A 132 15.41 -12.34 32.36
CA ARG A 132 14.53 -12.87 31.31
C ARG A 132 14.41 -11.94 30.11
N LEU A 133 14.27 -10.64 30.33
CA LEU A 133 14.16 -9.66 29.25
C LEU A 133 15.44 -9.61 28.41
N ARG A 134 16.62 -9.59 29.06
CA ARG A 134 17.92 -9.70 28.37
C ARG A 134 18.05 -10.99 27.56
N ALA A 135 17.65 -12.13 28.13
CA ALA A 135 17.69 -13.41 27.43
C ALA A 135 16.78 -13.42 26.19
N GLN A 136 15.58 -12.82 26.28
CA GLN A 136 14.67 -12.69 25.14
C GLN A 136 15.23 -11.77 24.06
N ILE A 137 15.86 -10.65 24.43
CA ILE A 137 16.51 -9.74 23.48
C ILE A 137 17.63 -10.48 22.74
N SER A 138 18.55 -11.13 23.47
CA SER A 138 19.65 -11.87 22.85
C SER A 138 19.16 -13.02 21.96
N ALA A 139 18.11 -13.74 22.37
CA ALA A 139 17.52 -14.79 21.54
C ALA A 139 16.92 -14.24 20.23
N ARG A 140 16.30 -13.05 20.28
CA ARG A 140 15.76 -12.39 19.09
C ARG A 140 16.85 -11.80 18.20
N GLU A 141 17.93 -11.27 18.77
CA GLU A 141 19.10 -10.80 18.02
C GLU A 141 19.78 -11.96 17.26
N VAL A 142 19.92 -13.14 17.88
CA VAL A 142 20.45 -14.34 17.21
C VAL A 142 19.53 -14.80 16.06
N GLN A 143 18.21 -14.74 16.23
CA GLN A 143 17.25 -15.06 15.16
C GLN A 143 17.24 -14.06 14.00
N LEU A 144 17.69 -12.82 14.23
CA LEU A 144 17.77 -11.79 13.19
C LEU A 144 19.14 -11.78 12.49
N GLY A 145 20.17 -12.36 13.10
CA GLY A 145 21.53 -12.47 12.57
C GLY A 145 21.85 -13.78 11.83
N ALA A 146 20.92 -14.73 11.78
CA ALA A 146 20.98 -15.97 11.00
C ALA A 146 19.96 -15.91 9.85
#